data_AF-Q5SZK4-F1
#
_entry.id   AF-Q5SZK4-F1
#
_cell.length_a   1.000
_cell.length_b   1.000
_cell.length_c   1.000
_cell.angle_alpha   90.00
_cell.angle_beta   90.00
_cell.angle_gamma   90.00
#
_symmetry.space_group_name_H-M   'P 1'
#
loop_
_entity.id
_entity.type
_entity.pdbx_description
1 polymer ?
#
loop_
_entity_poly.entity_id
_entity_poly.type
_entity_poly.pdbx_seq_one_letter_code
_entity_poly.pdbx_strand_id
1 'polypeptide(L)'
;MPLVKRNIDPRHLCHTALPRGIKNELECVTNISLANIIRQLSSLSKYAEDIFGELFNEAHSFSFRVNSLQERVDRLSVSVTQLDPKEEELSLQDITMRKAFRSSTIQDQQLFDRKTLPIPLQETYDVCEQPPPLNILTPY
;
A
#
# COMPACT_ATOMS: atom_id res chain seq x y z
N MET A 1 -14.42 10.75 4.03
CA MET A 1 -13.34 11.16 4.96
C MET A 1 -12.14 10.25 4.75
N PRO A 2 -10.90 10.75 4.64
CA PRO A 2 -9.74 9.87 4.61
C PRO A 2 -9.59 9.17 5.96
N LEU A 3 -9.59 7.84 5.96
CA LEU A 3 -9.32 7.03 7.16
C LEU A 3 -7.86 7.26 7.56
N VAL A 4 -7.63 7.70 8.79
CA VAL A 4 -6.27 7.84 9.34
C VAL A 4 -5.70 6.43 9.50
N LYS A 5 -4.86 6.02 8.56
CA LYS A 5 -4.36 4.63 8.49
C LYS A 5 -3.42 4.28 9.63
N ARG A 6 -2.65 5.23 10.18
CA ARG A 6 -1.53 4.95 11.08
C ARG A 6 -1.54 5.93 12.26
N ASN A 7 -2.00 5.48 13.42
CA ASN A 7 -2.14 6.31 14.62
C ASN A 7 -1.05 5.94 15.63
N ILE A 8 -0.23 6.92 15.99
CA ILE A 8 0.83 6.73 16.98
C ILE A 8 0.22 6.58 18.39
N ASP A 9 0.54 5.48 19.06
CA ASP A 9 0.06 5.16 20.41
C ASP A 9 1.24 5.01 21.41
N PRO A 10 1.13 5.52 22.64
CA PRO A 10 0.03 6.30 23.21
C PRO A 10 0.04 7.77 22.77
N ARG A 11 -1.16 8.36 22.61
CA ARG A 11 -1.31 9.79 22.31
C ARG A 11 -0.95 10.69 23.48
N HIS A 12 -1.29 10.28 24.70
CA HIS A 12 -1.01 11.04 25.93
C HIS A 12 0.06 10.31 26.74
N LEU A 13 1.11 11.03 27.12
CA LEU A 13 2.25 10.44 27.82
C LEU A 13 2.08 10.45 29.34
N CYS A 14 1.39 11.45 29.88
CA CYS A 14 1.38 11.74 31.33
C CYS A 14 -0.02 11.69 31.96
N HIS A 15 -1.07 11.32 31.23
CA HIS A 15 -2.47 11.39 31.70
C HIS A 15 -2.92 10.14 32.48
N THR A 16 -2.00 9.27 32.87
CA THR A 16 -2.32 8.05 33.61
C THR A 16 -2.65 8.37 35.06
N ALA A 17 -3.80 7.88 35.55
CA ALA A 17 -4.17 8.01 36.95
C ALA A 17 -3.13 7.30 37.85
N LEU A 18 -2.68 7.98 38.90
CA LEU A 18 -1.70 7.42 39.82
C LEU A 18 -2.35 6.45 40.82
N PRO A 19 -1.71 5.31 41.12
CA PRO A 19 -2.13 4.43 42.21
C PRO A 19 -2.18 5.16 43.56
N ARG A 20 -3.19 4.83 44.38
CA ARG A 20 -3.34 5.41 45.72
C ARG A 20 -2.20 4.95 46.63
N GLY A 21 -1.66 5.86 47.45
CA GLY A 21 -0.64 5.54 48.45
C GLY A 21 0.81 5.52 47.94
N ILE A 22 1.06 6.03 46.73
CA ILE A 22 2.41 6.24 46.23
C ILE A 22 3.13 7.31 47.06
N LYS A 23 4.36 7.01 47.48
CA LYS A 23 5.19 7.94 48.26
C LYS A 23 5.79 9.05 47.40
N ASN A 24 6.22 8.71 46.17
CA ASN A 24 6.89 9.63 45.26
C ASN A 24 6.12 9.70 43.93
N GLU A 25 5.12 10.57 43.88
CA GLU A 25 4.25 10.73 42.71
C GLU A 25 5.02 11.25 41.49
N LEU A 26 5.97 12.18 41.69
CA LEU A 26 6.77 12.76 40.62
C LEU A 26 7.63 11.71 39.91
N GLU A 27 8.30 10.85 40.68
CA GLU A 27 9.07 9.73 40.13
C GLU A 27 8.15 8.75 39.37
N CYS A 28 6.98 8.44 39.91
CA CYS A 28 6.01 7.57 39.25
C CYS A 28 5.55 8.14 37.90
N VAL A 29 5.14 9.43 37.87
CA VAL A 29 4.75 10.10 36.63
C VAL A 29 5.91 10.13 35.63
N THR A 30 7.13 10.40 36.09
CA THR A 30 8.32 10.43 35.23
C THR A 30 8.58 9.08 34.58
N ASN A 31 8.52 7.99 35.36
CA ASN A 31 8.70 6.63 34.87
C ASN A 31 7.59 6.21 33.89
N ILE A 32 6.32 6.54 34.18
CA ILE A 32 5.19 6.32 33.27
C ILE A 32 5.40 7.08 31.97
N SER A 33 5.79 8.35 32.05
CA SER A 33 6.03 9.20 30.88
C SER A 33 7.14 8.63 30.01
N LEU A 34 8.25 8.19 30.60
CA LEU A 34 9.35 7.54 29.89
C LEU A 34 8.91 6.24 29.21
N ALA A 35 8.18 5.37 29.91
CA ALA A 35 7.64 4.14 29.34
C ALA A 35 6.70 4.42 28.15
N ASN A 36 5.85 5.44 28.28
CA ASN A 36 4.94 5.87 27.22
C ASN A 36 5.68 6.47 26.02
N ILE A 37 6.77 7.22 26.22
CA ILE A 37 7.62 7.71 25.14
C ILE A 37 8.23 6.52 24.37
N ILE A 38 8.75 5.52 25.08
CA ILE A 38 9.32 4.32 24.44
C ILE A 38 8.27 3.60 23.60
N ARG A 39 7.04 3.43 24.12
CA ARG A 39 5.93 2.85 23.37
C ARG A 39 5.57 3.68 22.14
N GLN A 40 5.53 5.00 22.29
CA GLN A 40 5.22 5.93 21.21
C GLN A 40 6.24 5.85 20.08
N LEU A 41 7.54 5.80 20.43
CA LEU A 41 8.63 5.61 19.48
C LEU A 41 8.56 4.24 18.80
N SER A 42 8.23 3.18 19.54
CA SER A 42 8.04 1.84 18.96
C SER A 42 6.88 1.81 17.95
N SER A 43 5.74 2.44 18.28
CA SER A 43 4.61 2.60 17.37
C SER A 43 5.02 3.37 16.10
N LEU A 44 5.80 4.45 16.25
CA LEU A 44 6.35 5.20 15.13
C LEU A 44 7.27 4.35 14.24
N SER A 45 8.21 3.62 14.84
CA SER A 45 9.14 2.74 14.12
C SER A 45 8.40 1.66 13.32
N LYS A 46 7.38 1.03 13.90
CA LYS A 46 6.53 0.06 13.21
C LYS A 46 5.92 0.65 11.94
N TYR A 47 5.31 1.83 12.04
CA TYR A 47 4.70 2.46 10.87
C TYR A 47 5.71 2.96 9.84
N ALA A 48 6.90 3.37 10.26
CA ALA A 48 7.97 3.70 9.33
C ALA A 48 8.40 2.45 8.54
N GLU A 49 8.58 1.31 9.22
CA GLU A 49 8.88 0.03 8.60
C GLU A 49 7.81 -0.37 7.58
N ASP A 50 6.53 -0.29 7.95
CA ASP A 50 5.41 -0.59 7.03
C ASP A 50 5.46 0.29 5.77
N ILE A 51 5.65 1.61 5.93
CA ILE A 51 5.68 2.56 4.81
C ILE A 51 6.87 2.29 3.90
N PHE A 52 8.06 2.07 4.46
CA PHE A 52 9.25 1.81 3.67
C PHE A 52 9.20 0.43 3.01
N GLY A 53 8.59 -0.57 3.65
CA GLY A 53 8.32 -1.89 3.06
C GLY A 53 7.35 -1.80 1.87
N GLU A 54 6.23 -1.08 2.02
CA GLU A 54 5.29 -0.82 0.92
C GLU A 54 5.99 -0.10 -0.24
N LEU A 55 6.74 0.96 0.03
CA LEU A 55 7.48 1.72 -0.97
C LEU A 55 8.53 0.86 -1.69
N PHE A 56 9.25 0.03 -0.95
CA PHE A 56 10.25 -0.88 -1.51
C PHE A 56 9.62 -1.87 -2.50
N ASN A 57 8.50 -2.49 -2.11
CA ASN A 57 7.79 -3.43 -2.97
C ASN A 57 7.26 -2.76 -4.25
N GLU A 58 6.72 -1.54 -4.13
CA GLU A 58 6.25 -0.78 -5.28
C GLU A 58 7.41 -0.38 -6.21
N ALA A 59 8.53 0.08 -5.64
CA ALA A 59 9.74 0.40 -6.41
C ALA A 59 10.31 -0.83 -7.12
N HIS A 60 10.25 -2.00 -6.49
CA HIS A 60 10.68 -3.26 -7.07
C HIS A 60 9.78 -3.67 -8.26
N SER A 61 8.47 -3.63 -8.08
CA SER A 61 7.49 -3.85 -9.15
C SER A 61 7.68 -2.88 -10.32
N PHE A 62 7.90 -1.60 -10.01
CA PHE A 62 8.21 -0.57 -10.99
C PHE A 62 9.49 -0.89 -11.77
N SER A 63 10.57 -1.31 -11.09
CA SER A 63 11.83 -1.70 -11.74
C SER A 63 11.63 -2.84 -12.74
N PHE A 64 10.88 -3.90 -12.38
CA PHE A 64 10.56 -4.97 -13.33
C PHE A 64 9.81 -4.48 -14.57
N ARG A 65 8.83 -3.59 -14.38
CA ARG A 65 8.07 -3.00 -15.48
C ARG A 65 8.96 -2.18 -16.40
N VAL A 66 9.89 -1.40 -15.83
CA VAL A 66 10.88 -0.62 -16.60
C VAL A 66 11.82 -1.52 -17.37
N ASN A 67 12.35 -2.59 -16.74
CA ASN A 67 13.24 -3.55 -17.42
C ASN A 67 12.53 -4.25 -18.58
N SER A 68 11.29 -4.70 -18.38
CA SER A 68 10.49 -5.29 -19.45
C SER A 68 10.20 -4.30 -20.59
N LEU A 69 9.98 -3.04 -20.26
CA LEU A 69 9.82 -1.98 -21.26
C LEU A 69 11.12 -1.76 -22.04
N GLN A 70 12.27 -1.71 -21.35
CA GLN A 70 13.58 -1.54 -21.97
C GLN A 70 13.85 -2.66 -22.99
N GLU A 71 13.65 -3.93 -22.62
CA GLU A 71 13.82 -5.06 -23.55
C GLU A 71 12.97 -4.92 -24.81
N ARG A 72 11.73 -4.42 -24.68
CA ARG A 72 10.83 -4.19 -25.82
C ARG A 72 11.32 -3.04 -26.71
N VAL A 73 11.86 -1.98 -26.10
CA VAL A 73 12.47 -0.84 -26.82
C VAL A 73 13.71 -1.30 -27.57
N ASP A 74 14.56 -2.13 -26.95
CA ASP A 74 15.78 -2.64 -27.59
C ASP A 74 15.45 -3.52 -28.80
N ARG A 75 14.49 -4.44 -28.66
CA ARG A 75 14.00 -5.27 -29.78
C ARG A 75 13.44 -4.41 -30.91
N LEU A 76 12.63 -3.40 -30.57
CA LEU A 76 12.07 -2.48 -31.56
C LEU A 76 13.19 -1.71 -32.28
N SER A 77 14.19 -1.22 -31.54
CA SER A 77 15.34 -0.50 -32.08
C SER A 77 16.10 -1.35 -33.11
N VAL A 78 16.38 -2.62 -32.78
CA VAL A 78 16.99 -3.56 -33.72
C VAL A 78 16.11 -3.76 -34.95
N SER A 79 14.81 -4.05 -34.78
CA SER A 79 13.90 -4.22 -35.91
C SER A 79 13.83 -3.00 -36.82
N VAL A 80 13.75 -1.79 -36.25
CA VAL A 80 13.72 -0.52 -37.01
C VAL A 80 15.04 -0.28 -37.74
N THR A 81 16.17 -0.64 -37.14
CA THR A 81 17.50 -0.40 -37.76
C THR A 81 17.79 -1.38 -38.88
N GLN A 82 17.26 -2.62 -38.78
CA GLN A 82 17.46 -3.69 -39.77
C GLN A 82 16.40 -3.71 -40.87
N LEU A 83 15.33 -2.92 -40.74
CA LEU A 83 14.29 -2.77 -41.77
C LEU A 83 14.86 -2.05 -42.99
N ASP A 84 14.99 -2.75 -44.11
CA ASP A 84 15.27 -2.14 -45.42
C ASP A 84 13.96 -1.99 -46.24
N PRO A 85 13.37 -0.78 -46.28
CA PRO A 85 12.11 -0.55 -47.00
C PRO A 85 12.27 -0.60 -48.53
N LYS A 86 13.48 -0.78 -49.07
CA LYS A 86 13.70 -0.88 -50.53
C LYS A 86 13.70 -2.31 -51.04
N GLU A 87 13.99 -3.30 -50.18
CA GLU A 87 13.92 -4.73 -50.55
C GLU A 87 12.54 -5.36 -50.23
N GLU A 88 11.80 -4.86 -49.25
CA GLU A 88 10.45 -5.34 -48.94
C GLU A 88 9.40 -4.75 -49.92
N GLU A 89 8.97 -5.52 -50.92
CA GLU A 89 7.76 -5.22 -51.69
C GLU A 89 6.53 -5.29 -50.77
N LEU A 90 5.93 -4.13 -50.47
CA LEU A 90 4.74 -4.02 -49.63
C LEU A 90 3.48 -3.89 -50.50
N SER A 91 2.62 -4.91 -50.48
CA SER A 91 1.29 -4.85 -51.08
C SER A 91 0.26 -4.27 -50.12
N LEU A 92 -0.63 -3.40 -50.62
CA LEU A 92 -1.79 -2.90 -49.87
C LEU A 92 -2.71 -4.04 -49.40
N GLN A 93 -2.83 -5.13 -50.17
CA GLN A 93 -3.60 -6.31 -49.74
C GLN A 93 -2.99 -6.98 -48.51
N ASP A 94 -1.66 -7.12 -48.45
CA ASP A 94 -0.97 -7.74 -47.31
C ASP A 94 -1.07 -6.89 -46.04
N ILE A 95 -1.04 -5.56 -46.19
CA ILE A 95 -1.27 -4.62 -45.08
C ILE A 95 -2.68 -4.79 -44.53
N THR A 96 -3.68 -4.95 -45.40
CA THR A 96 -5.09 -5.05 -44.99
C THR A 96 -5.43 -6.42 -44.39
N MET A 97 -4.70 -7.48 -44.76
CA MET A 97 -4.85 -8.82 -44.16
C MET A 97 -4.08 -8.99 -42.85
N ARG A 98 -3.11 -8.13 -42.53
CA ARG A 98 -2.42 -8.15 -41.23
C ARG A 98 -3.39 -7.81 -40.10
N LYS A 99 -3.30 -8.61 -39.02
CA LYS A 99 -4.06 -8.36 -37.80
C LYS A 99 -3.65 -7.01 -37.20
N ALA A 100 -4.61 -6.10 -37.05
CA ALA A 100 -4.38 -4.81 -36.42
C ALA A 100 -3.86 -4.98 -34.97
N PHE A 101 -3.00 -4.05 -34.55
CA PHE A 101 -2.55 -4.00 -33.16
C PHE A 101 -3.76 -3.85 -32.23
N ARG A 102 -3.82 -4.68 -31.18
CA ARG A 102 -4.83 -4.60 -30.13
C ARG A 102 -4.12 -4.42 -28.80
N SER A 103 -4.35 -3.29 -28.14
CA SER A 103 -3.90 -3.11 -26.77
C SER A 103 -4.68 -4.05 -25.84
N SER A 104 -4.01 -4.57 -24.82
CA SER A 104 -4.62 -5.32 -23.73
C SER A 104 -4.39 -4.54 -22.45
N THR A 105 -5.38 -3.78 -22.02
CA THR A 105 -5.36 -3.11 -20.71
C THR A 105 -6.08 -4.01 -19.73
N ILE A 106 -5.36 -4.57 -18.77
CA ILE A 106 -5.96 -5.30 -17.65
C ILE A 106 -6.51 -4.25 -16.69
N GLN A 107 -7.82 -4.28 -16.46
CA GLN A 107 -8.47 -3.45 -15.45
C GLN A 107 -8.54 -4.24 -14.15
N ASP A 108 -8.03 -3.64 -13.06
CA ASP A 108 -8.25 -4.18 -11.74
C ASP A 108 -9.69 -3.86 -11.28
N GLN A 109 -10.47 -4.91 -11.01
CA GLN A 109 -11.86 -4.79 -10.56
C GLN A 109 -12.01 -5.08 -9.06
N GLN A 110 -10.93 -5.45 -8.36
CA GLN A 110 -10.94 -5.87 -6.95
C GLN A 110 -10.29 -4.84 -6.01
N LEU A 111 -10.51 -3.56 -6.29
CA LEU A 111 -9.94 -2.43 -5.53
C LEU A 111 -10.35 -2.40 -4.05
N PHE A 112 -11.42 -3.10 -3.67
CA PHE A 112 -11.99 -3.08 -2.31
C PHE A 112 -12.15 -4.47 -1.69
N ASP A 113 -11.40 -5.47 -2.16
CA ASP A 113 -11.40 -6.79 -1.50
C ASP A 113 -10.76 -6.70 -0.11
N ARG A 114 -11.30 -7.42 0.87
CA ARG A 114 -10.70 -7.48 2.22
C ARG A 114 -9.26 -7.99 2.17
N LYS A 115 -8.93 -8.85 1.22
CA LYS A 115 -7.58 -9.40 1.04
C LYS A 115 -6.56 -8.37 0.56
N THR A 116 -7.01 -7.25 -0.02
CA THR A 116 -6.15 -6.17 -0.53
C THR A 116 -6.08 -4.97 0.41
N LEU A 117 -6.68 -5.09 1.61
CA LEU A 117 -6.60 -4.05 2.63
C LEU A 117 -5.13 -3.84 3.06
N PRO A 118 -4.67 -2.58 3.13
CA PRO A 118 -3.40 -2.27 3.79
C PRO A 118 -3.41 -2.76 5.24
N ILE A 119 -2.27 -3.30 5.69
CA ILE A 119 -2.08 -3.84 7.05
C ILE A 119 -2.65 -2.91 8.14
N PRO A 120 -2.40 -1.59 8.12
CA PRO A 120 -2.91 -0.73 9.18
C PRO A 120 -4.45 -0.64 9.25
N LEU A 121 -5.14 -0.78 8.11
CA LEU A 121 -6.59 -0.87 8.10
C LEU A 121 -7.08 -2.22 8.62
N GLN A 122 -6.37 -3.31 8.29
CA GLN A 122 -6.69 -4.63 8.83
C GLN A 122 -6.57 -4.65 10.36
N GLU A 123 -5.47 -4.13 10.91
CA GLU A 123 -5.29 -3.98 12.36
C GLU A 123 -6.39 -3.15 13.00
N THR A 124 -6.85 -2.09 12.33
CA THR A 124 -7.97 -1.27 12.81
C THR A 124 -9.25 -2.11 12.87
N TYR A 125 -9.57 -2.87 11.82
CA TYR A 125 -10.75 -3.74 11.79
C TYR A 125 -10.71 -4.84 12.84
N ASP A 126 -9.53 -5.40 13.14
CA ASP A 126 -9.37 -6.46 14.13
C ASP A 126 -9.63 -5.96 15.57
N VAL A 127 -9.43 -4.67 15.82
CA VAL A 127 -9.67 -4.02 17.12
C VAL A 127 -11.10 -3.46 17.23
N CYS A 128 -11.79 -3.22 16.11
CA CYS A 128 -13.15 -2.72 16.11
C CYS A 128 -14.16 -3.72 16.71
N GLU A 129 -15.22 -3.19 17.33
CA GLU A 129 -16.35 -4.01 17.75
C GLU A 129 -17.04 -4.65 16.54
N GLN A 130 -17.58 -5.85 16.75
CA GLN A 130 -18.35 -6.53 15.71
C GLN A 130 -19.60 -5.71 15.34
N PRO A 131 -20.02 -5.74 14.05
CA PRO A 131 -21.22 -5.04 13.65
C PRO A 131 -22.42 -5.53 14.47
N PRO A 132 -23.35 -4.62 14.82
CA PRO A 132 -24.53 -5.00 15.59
C PRO A 132 -25.33 -6.07 14.85
N PRO A 133 -26.03 -6.98 15.56
CA PRO A 133 -26.80 -8.02 14.91
C PRO A 133 -27.96 -7.37 14.15
N LEU A 134 -27.87 -7.33 12.81
CA LEU A 134 -28.88 -6.67 11.98
C LEU A 134 -30.25 -7.36 12.07
N ASN A 135 -30.27 -8.63 12.49
CA ASN A 135 -31.47 -9.43 12.70
C ASN A 135 -32.29 -9.05 13.95
N ILE A 136 -31.74 -8.23 14.86
CA ILE A 136 -32.48 -7.73 16.04
C ILE A 136 -32.93 -6.27 15.87
N LEU A 137 -32.61 -5.63 14.74
CA LEU A 137 -33.07 -4.28 14.45
C LEU A 137 -34.56 -4.33 14.10
N THR A 138 -35.37 -3.51 14.78
CA THR A 138 -36.81 -3.39 14.49
C THR A 138 -37.02 -2.94 13.05
N PRO A 139 -37.91 -3.60 12.27
CA PRO A 139 -38.30 -3.08 10.98
C PRO A 139 -39.00 -1.73 11.18
N TYR A 140 -38.61 -0.73 10.38
CA TYR A 140 -39.23 0.60 10.35
C TYR A 140 -40.68 0.55 9.89
#